data_AF-A0A418WTF3-F1
#
_entry.id   AF-A0A418WTF3-F1
#
_cell.length_a   1.000
_cell.length_b   1.000
_cell.length_c   1.000
_cell.angle_alpha   90.00
_cell.angle_beta   90.00
_cell.angle_gamma   90.00
#
_symmetry.space_group_name_H-M   'P 1'
#
loop_
_entity.id
_entity.type
_entity.pdbx_description
1 polymer ?
#
loop_
_entity_poly.entity_id
_entity_poly.type
_entity_poly.pdbx_seq_one_letter_code
_entity_poly.pdbx_strand_id
1 'polypeptide(L)'
;MLREVLPAVLPVLAVSLIVALAAVRRGMAPVKAVAEALVGLDPARSKVKLERDAVPSEIVPLVDAVNASLERVREAFEHERRFLADAAHELRTPIAVLRARVDGLDDRATAARLAADVDRLGHIVGRLLTRARIEQDKARWRRSTSSRWRATSSPNAHRWPLRRGAISNCRQHSPGH
;
A
#
# COMPACT_ATOMS: atom_id res chain seq x y z
N MET A 1 -30.72 38.61 44.68
CA MET A 1 -31.07 37.39 43.89
C MET A 1 -30.33 37.34 42.56
N LEU A 2 -30.85 37.77 41.39
CA LEU A 2 -30.17 37.55 40.09
C LEU A 2 -28.75 38.18 39.97
N ARG A 3 -28.50 39.36 40.55
CA ARG A 3 -27.17 40.02 40.52
C ARG A 3 -26.11 39.33 41.40
N GLU A 4 -26.51 38.52 42.38
CA GLU A 4 -25.59 37.83 43.31
C GLU A 4 -25.19 36.44 42.79
N VAL A 5 -26.08 35.75 42.08
CA VAL A 5 -25.78 34.43 41.50
C VAL A 5 -25.02 34.53 40.17
N LEU A 6 -25.17 35.62 39.44
CA LEU A 6 -24.51 35.83 38.14
C LEU A 6 -22.97 35.62 38.18
N PRO A 7 -22.20 36.22 39.11
CA PRO A 7 -20.74 36.04 39.16
C PRO A 7 -20.31 34.62 39.57
N ALA A 8 -21.18 33.85 40.22
CA ALA A 8 -20.89 32.46 40.60
C ALA A 8 -21.23 31.47 39.47
N VAL A 9 -22.29 31.71 38.70
CA VAL A 9 -22.74 30.82 37.62
C VAL A 9 -21.88 30.97 36.36
N LEU A 10 -21.46 32.20 36.03
CA LEU A 10 -20.64 32.49 34.84
C LEU A 10 -19.34 31.67 34.75
N PRO A 11 -18.50 31.57 35.80
CA PRO A 11 -17.28 30.77 35.75
C PRO A 11 -17.58 29.27 35.66
N VAL A 12 -18.63 28.78 36.31
CA VAL A 12 -19.03 27.36 36.23
C VAL A 12 -19.44 27.00 34.80
N LEU A 13 -20.22 27.86 34.14
CA LEU A 13 -20.59 27.67 32.73
C LEU A 13 -19.36 27.76 31.81
N ALA A 14 -18.44 28.69 32.07
CA ALA A 14 -17.21 28.83 31.29
C ALA A 14 -16.31 27.58 31.42
N VAL A 15 -16.11 27.06 32.64
CA VAL A 15 -15.35 25.83 32.86
C VAL A 15 -16.04 24.63 32.23
N SER A 16 -17.36 24.50 32.38
CA SER A 16 -18.16 23.46 31.73
C SER A 16 -17.96 23.47 30.21
N LEU A 17 -18.04 24.64 29.58
CA LEU A 17 -17.82 24.80 28.14
C LEU A 17 -16.39 24.44 27.73
N ILE A 18 -15.38 24.88 28.49
CA ILE A 18 -13.97 24.55 28.22
C ILE A 18 -13.74 23.03 28.31
N VAL A 19 -14.30 22.38 29.32
CA VAL A 19 -14.21 20.92 29.50
C VAL A 19 -14.90 20.19 28.36
N ALA A 20 -16.11 20.62 27.96
CA ALA A 20 -16.84 20.04 26.84
C ALA A 20 -16.05 20.17 25.52
N LEU A 21 -15.52 21.36 25.23
CA LEU A 21 -14.69 21.59 24.03
C LEU A 21 -13.40 20.76 24.07
N ALA A 22 -12.76 20.64 25.23
CA ALA A 22 -11.57 19.82 25.40
C ALA A 22 -11.86 18.32 25.23
N ALA A 23 -13.01 17.85 25.73
CA ALA A 23 -13.46 16.46 25.57
C ALA A 23 -13.74 16.13 24.09
N VAL A 24 -14.45 17.00 23.37
CA VAL A 24 -14.72 16.84 21.93
C VAL A 24 -13.42 16.85 21.12
N ARG A 25 -12.51 17.79 21.41
CA ARG A 25 -11.20 17.86 20.74
C ARG A 25 -10.35 16.61 20.99
N ARG A 26 -10.34 16.09 22.22
CA ARG A 26 -9.64 14.84 22.56
C ARG A 26 -10.29 13.61 21.93
N GLY A 27 -11.61 13.58 21.77
CA GLY A 27 -12.32 12.50 21.08
C GLY A 27 -12.09 12.48 19.56
N MET A 28 -11.92 13.65 18.94
CA MET A 28 -11.69 13.77 17.49
C MET A 28 -10.21 13.66 17.07
N ALA A 29 -9.27 13.95 17.97
CA ALA A 29 -7.83 13.82 17.73
C ALA A 29 -7.38 12.40 17.28
N PRO A 30 -7.79 11.29 17.92
CA PRO A 30 -7.39 9.94 17.51
C PRO A 30 -7.98 9.56 16.15
N VAL A 31 -9.19 10.00 15.82
CA VAL A 31 -9.78 9.79 14.49
C VAL A 31 -8.95 10.49 13.42
N LYS A 32 -8.50 11.72 13.68
CA LYS A 32 -7.61 12.45 12.79
C LYS A 32 -6.25 11.76 12.66
N ALA A 33 -5.69 11.23 13.75
CA ALA A 33 -4.44 10.49 13.74
C ALA A 33 -4.54 9.18 12.93
N VAL A 34 -5.66 8.44 13.06
CA VAL A 34 -5.94 7.24 12.25
C VAL A 34 -6.11 7.63 10.77
N ALA A 35 -6.85 8.69 10.48
CA ALA A 35 -7.00 9.21 9.12
C ALA A 35 -5.65 9.65 8.52
N GLU A 36 -4.80 10.33 9.28
CA GLU A 36 -3.46 10.76 8.87
C GLU A 36 -2.51 9.57 8.68
N ALA A 37 -2.58 8.56 9.55
CA ALA A 37 -1.85 7.30 9.39
C ALA A 37 -2.27 6.59 8.10
N LEU A 38 -3.56 6.60 7.78
CA LEU A 38 -4.10 6.06 6.53
C LEU A 38 -3.69 6.85 5.29
N VAL A 39 -3.54 8.17 5.39
CA VAL A 39 -3.13 9.07 4.29
C VAL A 39 -1.68 8.81 3.78
N GLY A 40 -0.95 7.88 4.40
CA GLY A 40 0.37 7.41 3.93
C GLY A 40 0.51 5.89 3.80
N LEU A 41 -0.50 5.11 4.17
CA LEU A 41 -0.44 3.64 4.14
C LEU A 41 -0.71 3.13 2.73
N ASP A 42 0.25 2.40 2.16
CA ASP A 42 0.05 1.63 0.93
C ASP A 42 -0.50 0.23 1.30
N PRO A 43 -1.78 -0.08 1.01
CA PRO A 43 -2.38 -1.37 1.33
C PRO A 43 -1.63 -2.55 0.69
N ALA A 44 -0.93 -2.32 -0.42
CA ALA A 44 -0.23 -3.37 -1.18
C ALA A 44 1.18 -3.69 -0.64
N ARG A 45 1.74 -2.86 0.26
CA ARG A 45 3.11 -3.02 0.78
C ARG A 45 3.22 -2.98 2.29
N SER A 46 2.28 -2.34 2.97
CA SER A 46 2.45 -2.05 4.38
C SER A 46 2.03 -3.21 5.25
N LYS A 47 3.01 -3.86 5.91
CA LYS A 47 2.74 -4.67 7.10
C LYS A 47 2.40 -3.80 8.32
N VAL A 48 2.45 -2.47 8.17
CA VAL A 48 2.11 -1.52 9.22
C VAL A 48 0.61 -1.61 9.43
N LYS A 49 0.24 -2.33 10.47
CA LYS A 49 -1.09 -2.27 11.04
C LYS A 49 -1.21 -0.96 11.79
N LEU A 50 -2.38 -0.35 11.73
CA LEU A 50 -2.70 0.73 12.65
C LEU A 50 -2.55 0.19 14.08
N GLU A 51 -1.67 0.82 14.87
CA GLU A 51 -1.39 0.39 16.24
C GLU A 51 -2.61 0.64 17.12
N ARG A 52 -3.03 -0.40 17.85
CA ARG A 52 -4.19 -0.33 18.75
C ARG A 52 -3.88 0.48 20.01
N ASP A 53 -2.63 0.46 20.46
CA ASP A 53 -2.18 1.05 21.73
C ASP A 53 -2.16 2.58 21.70
N ALA A 54 -2.25 3.18 20.50
CA ALA A 54 -2.26 4.62 20.30
C ALA A 54 -3.66 5.26 20.30
N VAL A 55 -4.72 4.49 20.52
CA VAL A 55 -6.11 4.91 20.29
C VAL A 55 -7.01 4.52 21.48
N PRO A 56 -7.99 5.36 21.89
CA PRO A 56 -8.94 5.00 22.95
C PRO A 56 -9.70 3.70 22.66
N SER A 57 -10.13 2.99 23.72
CA SER A 57 -10.82 1.70 23.64
C SER A 57 -12.04 1.69 22.73
N GLU A 58 -12.73 2.82 22.61
CA GLU A 58 -13.92 3.00 21.79
C GLU A 58 -13.60 3.02 20.29
N ILE A 59 -12.38 3.36 19.90
CA ILE A 59 -11.93 3.50 18.50
C ILE A 59 -11.25 2.23 17.98
N VAL A 60 -10.84 1.33 18.87
CA VAL A 60 -10.21 0.04 18.53
C VAL A 60 -11.03 -0.78 17.52
N PRO A 61 -12.37 -0.91 17.62
CA PRO A 61 -13.15 -1.67 16.65
C PRO A 61 -13.10 -1.09 15.23
N LEU A 62 -13.03 0.25 15.10
CA LEU A 62 -12.89 0.90 13.80
C LEU A 62 -11.52 0.63 13.19
N VAL A 63 -10.46 0.72 14.00
CA VAL A 63 -9.08 0.40 13.60
C VAL A 63 -8.98 -1.04 13.09
N ASP A 64 -9.64 -1.98 13.77
CA ASP A 64 -9.69 -3.38 13.36
C ASP A 64 -10.42 -3.58 12.02
N ALA A 65 -11.57 -2.92 11.83
CA ALA A 65 -12.31 -2.99 10.56
C ALA A 65 -11.50 -2.42 9.37
N VAL A 66 -10.74 -1.35 9.60
CA VAL A 66 -9.84 -0.76 8.60
C VAL A 66 -8.68 -1.72 8.28
N ASN A 67 -8.02 -2.26 9.32
CA ASN A 67 -6.94 -3.22 9.14
C ASN A 67 -7.40 -4.47 8.36
N ALA A 68 -8.59 -5.00 8.67
CA ALA A 68 -9.17 -6.12 7.94
C ALA A 68 -9.45 -5.79 6.46
N SER A 69 -9.89 -4.56 6.18
CA SER A 69 -10.12 -4.11 4.80
C SER A 69 -8.82 -3.94 4.03
N LEU A 70 -7.77 -3.41 4.67
CA LEU A 70 -6.43 -3.33 4.08
C LEU A 70 -5.86 -4.72 3.76
N GLU A 71 -6.05 -5.70 4.65
CA GLU A 71 -5.59 -7.07 4.39
C GLU A 71 -6.30 -7.69 3.19
N ARG A 72 -7.63 -7.54 3.07
CA ARG A 72 -8.38 -8.02 1.89
C ARG A 72 -7.85 -7.43 0.58
N VAL A 73 -7.53 -6.13 0.58
CA VAL A 73 -6.91 -5.47 -0.59
C VAL A 73 -5.53 -6.06 -0.88
N ARG A 74 -4.72 -6.30 0.15
CA ARG A 74 -3.38 -6.89 0.03
C ARG A 74 -3.44 -8.29 -0.58
N GLU A 75 -4.34 -9.13 -0.09
CA GLU A 75 -4.57 -10.48 -0.58
C GLU A 75 -5.02 -10.49 -2.05
N ALA A 76 -5.90 -9.57 -2.44
CA ALA A 76 -6.33 -9.42 -3.83
C ALA A 76 -5.17 -9.07 -4.76
N PHE A 77 -4.28 -8.13 -4.36
CA PHE A 77 -3.09 -7.80 -5.14
C PHE A 77 -2.09 -8.96 -5.22
N GLU A 78 -1.91 -9.72 -4.15
CA GLU A 78 -1.04 -10.90 -4.17
C GLU A 78 -1.59 -12.01 -5.07
N HIS A 79 -2.91 -12.21 -5.09
CA HIS A 79 -3.57 -13.13 -6.02
C HIS A 79 -3.39 -12.70 -7.46
N GLU A 80 -3.67 -11.44 -7.80
CA GLU A 80 -3.52 -10.94 -9.16
C GLU A 80 -2.07 -11.08 -9.66
N ARG A 81 -1.09 -10.82 -8.80
CA ARG A 81 0.33 -10.98 -9.16
C ARG A 81 0.69 -12.44 -9.46
N ARG A 82 0.16 -13.38 -8.66
CA ARG A 82 0.35 -14.82 -8.90
C ARG A 82 -0.35 -15.24 -10.18
N PHE A 83 -1.60 -14.85 -10.36
CA PHE A 83 -2.38 -15.12 -11.57
C PHE A 83 -1.68 -14.64 -12.86
N LEU A 84 -1.17 -13.41 -12.90
CA LEU A 84 -0.44 -12.91 -14.08
C LEU A 84 0.87 -13.69 -14.35
N ALA A 85 1.56 -14.14 -13.30
CA ALA A 85 2.77 -14.94 -13.44
C ALA A 85 2.45 -16.35 -13.95
N ASP A 86 1.37 -16.95 -13.45
CA ASP A 86 0.91 -18.28 -13.83
C ASP A 86 0.38 -18.26 -15.26
N ALA A 87 -0.47 -17.28 -15.61
CA ALA A 87 -0.98 -17.10 -16.97
C ALA A 87 0.15 -16.95 -18.00
N ALA A 88 1.26 -16.27 -17.65
CA ALA A 88 2.41 -16.16 -18.54
C ALA A 88 3.07 -17.52 -18.85
N HIS A 89 3.16 -18.40 -17.86
CA HIS A 89 3.72 -19.73 -18.03
C HIS A 89 2.74 -20.66 -18.75
N GLU A 90 1.47 -20.63 -18.34
CA GLU A 90 0.41 -21.45 -18.92
C GLU A 90 0.13 -21.10 -20.38
N LEU A 91 0.34 -19.86 -20.83
CA LEU A 91 0.19 -19.49 -22.23
C LEU A 91 1.44 -19.82 -23.08
N ARG A 92 2.64 -19.85 -22.48
CA ARG A 92 3.88 -20.15 -23.21
C ARG A 92 3.89 -21.58 -23.75
N THR A 93 3.43 -22.53 -22.93
CA THR A 93 3.39 -23.96 -23.24
C THR A 93 2.51 -24.28 -24.47
N PRO A 94 1.22 -23.89 -24.53
CA PRO A 94 0.37 -24.17 -25.68
C PRO A 94 0.81 -23.43 -26.94
N ILE A 95 1.41 -22.24 -26.83
CA ILE A 95 1.99 -21.53 -27.99
C ILE A 95 3.20 -22.31 -28.55
N ALA A 96 4.07 -22.82 -27.69
CA ALA A 96 5.20 -23.66 -28.11
C ALA A 96 4.73 -24.98 -28.75
N VAL A 97 3.70 -25.61 -28.19
CA VAL A 97 3.09 -26.82 -28.78
C VAL A 97 2.45 -26.52 -30.13
N LEU A 98 1.71 -25.42 -30.25
CA LEU A 98 1.10 -25.00 -31.52
C LEU A 98 2.17 -24.73 -32.57
N ARG A 99 3.27 -24.10 -32.17
CA ARG A 99 4.42 -23.86 -33.05
C ARG A 99 5.02 -25.16 -33.57
N ALA A 100 5.29 -26.13 -32.69
CA ALA A 100 5.83 -27.42 -33.08
C ALA A 100 4.91 -28.20 -34.04
N ARG A 101 3.58 -28.09 -33.86
CA ARG A 101 2.60 -28.68 -34.79
C ARG A 101 2.63 -28.04 -36.16
N VAL A 102 2.78 -26.72 -36.22
CA VAL A 102 2.90 -25.97 -37.48
C VAL A 102 4.19 -26.32 -38.21
N ASP A 103 5.31 -26.45 -37.49
CA ASP A 103 6.61 -26.82 -38.09
C ASP A 103 6.60 -28.26 -38.67
N GLY A 104 5.67 -29.11 -38.24
CA GLY A 104 5.46 -30.48 -38.73
C GLY A 104 4.53 -30.61 -39.94
N LEU A 105 4.03 -29.52 -40.52
CA LEU A 105 3.18 -29.56 -41.71
C LEU A 105 3.99 -29.85 -42.98
N ASP A 106 3.43 -30.68 -43.87
CA ASP A 106 4.07 -31.06 -45.14
C ASP A 106 4.16 -29.90 -46.14
N ASP A 107 3.13 -29.04 -46.19
CA ASP A 107 3.15 -27.85 -47.02
C ASP A 107 3.98 -26.73 -46.37
N ARG A 108 5.21 -26.59 -46.86
CA ARG A 108 6.18 -25.59 -46.39
C ARG A 108 5.70 -24.15 -46.52
N ALA A 109 4.92 -23.82 -47.56
CA ALA A 109 4.45 -22.45 -47.77
C ALA A 109 3.37 -22.08 -46.74
N THR A 110 2.46 -23.00 -46.46
CA THR A 110 1.45 -22.84 -45.41
C THR A 110 2.06 -22.89 -44.01
N ALA A 111 3.00 -23.80 -43.76
CA ALA A 111 3.72 -23.90 -42.50
C ALA A 111 4.41 -22.57 -42.14
N ALA A 112 5.12 -21.96 -43.10
CA ALA A 112 5.82 -20.69 -42.89
C ALA A 112 4.86 -19.53 -42.54
N ARG A 113 3.67 -19.48 -43.16
CA ARG A 113 2.65 -18.46 -42.87
C ARG A 113 2.07 -18.62 -41.46
N LEU A 114 1.63 -19.83 -41.11
CA LEU A 114 1.09 -20.11 -39.78
C LEU A 114 2.15 -19.93 -38.67
N ALA A 115 3.40 -20.27 -38.97
CA ALA A 115 4.52 -20.09 -38.07
C ALA A 115 4.68 -18.61 -37.69
N ALA A 116 4.65 -17.73 -38.69
CA ALA A 116 4.70 -16.28 -38.47
C ALA A 116 3.51 -15.76 -37.64
N ASP A 117 2.31 -16.30 -37.87
CA ASP A 117 1.11 -15.93 -37.09
C ASP A 117 1.21 -16.38 -35.63
N VAL A 118 1.68 -17.60 -35.36
CA VAL A 118 1.89 -18.12 -33.99
C VAL A 118 2.95 -17.31 -33.25
N ASP A 119 4.05 -16.95 -33.90
CA ASP A 119 5.10 -16.11 -33.32
C ASP A 119 4.54 -14.71 -32.98
N ARG A 120 3.73 -14.15 -33.88
CA ARG A 120 3.06 -12.86 -33.66
C ARG A 120 2.11 -12.92 -32.46
N LEU A 121 1.33 -13.99 -32.31
CA LEU A 121 0.47 -14.19 -31.14
C LEU A 121 1.29 -14.28 -29.85
N GLY A 122 2.39 -15.05 -29.86
CA GLY A 122 3.33 -15.14 -28.74
C GLY A 122 3.89 -13.78 -28.32
N HIS A 123 4.30 -12.96 -29.29
CA HIS A 123 4.78 -11.61 -29.02
C HIS A 123 3.70 -10.67 -28.49
N ILE A 124 2.45 -10.75 -28.98
CA ILE A 124 1.34 -9.95 -28.47
C ILE A 124 1.07 -10.32 -27.00
N VAL A 125 0.91 -11.60 -26.70
CA VAL A 125 0.68 -12.11 -25.34
C VAL A 125 1.81 -11.69 -24.40
N GLY A 126 3.07 -11.87 -24.81
CA GLY A 126 4.23 -11.46 -24.03
C GLY A 126 4.25 -9.96 -23.72
N ARG A 127 3.88 -9.11 -24.69
CA ARG A 127 3.79 -7.65 -24.49
C ARG A 127 2.65 -7.27 -23.53
N LEU A 128 1.48 -7.92 -23.63
CA LEU A 128 0.35 -7.67 -22.75
C LEU A 128 0.69 -8.03 -21.29
N LEU A 129 1.28 -9.20 -21.07
CA LEU A 129 1.69 -9.65 -19.73
C LEU A 129 2.80 -8.77 -19.14
N THR A 130 3.77 -8.37 -19.98
CA THR A 130 4.83 -7.44 -19.56
C THR A 130 4.25 -6.09 -19.16
N ARG A 131 3.28 -5.57 -19.91
CA ARG A 131 2.59 -4.32 -19.57
C ARG A 131 1.84 -4.44 -18.24
N ALA A 132 1.06 -5.50 -18.07
CA ALA A 132 0.33 -5.75 -16.82
C ALA A 132 1.28 -5.80 -15.61
N ARG A 133 2.44 -6.47 -15.75
CA ARG A 133 3.47 -6.52 -14.71
C ARG A 133 4.10 -5.16 -14.41
N ILE A 134 4.41 -4.37 -15.44
CA ILE A 134 4.97 -3.02 -15.29
C ILE A 134 3.97 -2.08 -14.61
N GLU A 135 2.68 -2.15 -14.92
CA GLU A 135 1.66 -1.34 -14.26
C GLU A 135 1.56 -1.68 -12.76
N GLN A 136 1.66 -2.96 -12.40
CA GLN A 136 1.76 -3.37 -10.99
C GLN A 136 3.02 -2.84 -10.31
N ASP A 137 4.18 -2.90 -10.96
CA ASP A 137 5.45 -2.42 -10.40
C ASP A 137 5.57 -0.90 -10.37
N LYS A 138 4.96 -0.17 -11.32
CA LYS A 138 4.84 1.29 -11.27
C LYS A 138 3.93 1.75 -10.15
N ALA A 139 2.81 1.05 -9.94
CA ALA A 139 1.93 1.29 -8.81
C ALA A 139 2.67 1.03 -7.48
N ARG A 140 3.56 0.03 -7.42
CA ARG A 140 4.48 -0.21 -6.29
C ARG A 140 5.50 0.92 -6.10
N TRP A 141 6.09 1.44 -7.17
CA TRP A 141 7.13 2.50 -7.11
C TRP A 141 6.57 3.87 -6.72
N ARG A 142 5.52 4.36 -7.41
CA ARG A 142 4.91 5.68 -7.15
C ARG A 142 4.41 5.86 -5.71
N ARG A 143 4.01 4.77 -5.05
CA ARG A 143 3.47 4.79 -3.69
C ARG A 143 4.54 4.68 -2.60
N SER A 144 5.72 4.14 -2.93
CA SER A 144 6.85 4.04 -1.98
C SER A 144 7.62 5.36 -1.79
N THR A 145 7.73 6.19 -2.84
CA THR A 145 8.47 7.46 -2.80
C THR A 145 7.73 8.59 -2.08
N SER A 146 6.41 8.51 -1.90
CA SER A 146 5.65 9.53 -1.15
C SER A 146 5.83 9.42 0.38
N SER A 147 6.25 8.27 0.89
CA SER A 147 6.55 8.07 2.32
C SER A 147 7.88 8.71 2.76
N ARG A 148 8.78 9.02 1.82
CA ARG A 148 10.10 9.58 2.12
C ARG A 148 10.15 11.11 2.16
N TRP A 149 9.26 11.80 1.43
CA TRP A 149 9.27 13.27 1.34
C TRP A 149 8.57 14.01 2.49
N ARG A 150 8.07 13.31 3.51
CA ARG A 150 7.43 13.92 4.70
C ARG A 150 8.26 13.88 5.98
N ALA A 151 9.55 13.52 5.91
CA ALA A 151 10.45 13.60 7.06
C ALA A 151 11.18 14.95 7.19
N THR A 152 11.04 15.88 6.23
CA THR A 152 11.86 17.11 6.19
C THR A 152 11.09 18.43 6.28
N SER A 153 9.78 18.43 6.57
CA SER A 153 9.03 19.67 6.85
C SER A 153 8.32 19.63 8.21
N SER A 154 9.09 19.43 9.28
CA SER A 154 8.66 19.82 10.62
C SER A 154 9.22 21.22 10.94
N PRO A 155 8.38 22.25 11.17
CA PRO A 155 8.84 23.55 11.66
C PRO A 155 9.37 23.52 13.11
N ASN A 156 9.42 22.35 13.76
CA ASN A 156 9.74 22.22 15.18
C ASN A 156 10.79 21.12 15.42
N ALA A 157 11.99 21.33 14.89
CA ALA A 157 13.15 20.44 15.01
C ALA A 157 14.07 20.81 16.19
N HIS A 158 13.52 21.07 17.39
CA HIS A 158 14.33 21.37 18.58
C HIS A 158 14.16 20.39 19.76
N ARG A 159 13.48 19.25 19.56
CA ARG A 159 13.40 18.21 20.59
C ARG A 159 13.38 16.80 20.00
N TRP A 160 14.56 16.29 19.65
CA TRP A 160 14.77 14.85 19.55
C TRP A 160 16.11 14.48 20.19
N PRO A 161 16.15 13.61 21.22
CA PRO A 161 17.41 13.16 21.79
C PRO A 161 18.05 12.13 20.85
N LEU A 162 19.27 12.43 20.44
CA LEU A 162 20.15 11.52 19.70
C LEU A 162 20.51 10.32 20.59
N ARG A 163 19.76 9.21 20.48
CA ARG A 163 20.30 7.89 20.85
C ARG A 163 21.28 7.47 19.75
N ARG A 164 22.56 7.80 19.96
CA ARG A 164 23.69 7.13 19.31
C ARG A 164 23.69 5.67 19.77
N GLY A 165 23.66 4.73 18.83
CA GLY A 165 23.92 3.33 19.14
C GLY A 165 23.25 2.36 18.16
N ALA A 166 24.10 1.70 17.38
CA ALA A 166 23.87 0.44 16.68
C ALA A 166 23.05 0.50 15.37
N ILE A 167 23.76 0.74 14.26
CA ILE A 167 23.69 -0.20 13.12
C ILE A 167 25.13 -0.42 12.64
N SER A 168 25.77 -1.40 13.26
CA SER A 168 26.92 -2.08 12.68
C SER A 168 26.47 -2.90 11.47
N ASN A 169 27.30 -2.87 10.42
CA ASN A 169 27.47 -3.95 9.46
C ASN A 169 26.41 -4.09 8.34
N CYS A 170 26.71 -3.49 7.19
CA CYS A 170 26.39 -4.06 5.87
C CYS A 170 27.68 -4.10 5.05
N ARG A 171 28.56 -5.04 5.38
CA ARG A 171 29.69 -5.42 4.53
C ARG A 171 29.12 -6.16 3.31
N GLN A 172 29.35 -5.57 2.14
CA GLN A 172 29.00 -6.11 0.84
C GLN A 172 29.65 -7.49 0.65
N HIS A 173 28.83 -8.50 0.35
CA HIS A 173 29.30 -9.78 -0.14
C HIS A 173 28.65 -9.99 -1.52
N SER A 174 29.40 -9.61 -2.56
CA SER A 174 29.20 -10.16 -3.91
C SER A 174 29.84 -11.54 -3.95
N PRO A 175 29.21 -12.55 -4.56
CA PRO A 175 29.94 -13.59 -5.25
C PRO A 175 29.98 -13.25 -6.74
N GLY A 176 31.19 -13.13 -7.26
CA GLY A 176 31.44 -13.15 -8.69
C GLY A 176 31.56 -14.58 -9.23
N HIS A 177 31.30 -14.68 -10.53
CA HIS A 177 31.85 -15.57 -11.56
C HIS A 177 30.75 -16.07 -12.49
#